data_AF-R4M2H6-F1
#
_entry.id   AF-R4M2H6-F1
#
_cell.length_a   1.000
_cell.length_b   1.000
_cell.length_c   1.000
_cell.angle_alpha   90.00
_cell.angle_beta   90.00
_cell.angle_gamma   90.00
#
_symmetry.space_group_name_H-M   'P 1'
#
loop_
_entity.id
_entity.type
_entity.pdbx_description
1 polymer ?
#
loop_
_entity_poly.entity_id
_entity_poly.type
_entity_poly.pdbx_seq_one_letter_code
_entity_poly.pdbx_strand_id
1 'polypeptide(L)'
;MNVDEGYAFAWGSLSAPMGGMGLSGVGRRHGPEGLLKYTESQTIATARVFNLDPPFGIPATVWQKSLLPIVRTVMKLPGRR
;
A
#
# COMPACT_ATOMS: atom_id res chain seq x y z
N MET A 1 18.15 18.71 3.69
CA MET A 1 18.63 20.07 3.39
C MET A 1 19.41 20.50 4.62
N ASN A 2 20.60 21.03 4.42
CA ASN A 2 21.42 21.57 5.50
C ASN A 2 21.18 23.08 5.55
N VAL A 3 21.09 23.63 6.76
CA VAL A 3 21.09 25.08 7.01
C VAL A 3 22.49 25.44 7.50
N ASP A 4 23.08 26.48 6.91
CA ASP A 4 24.41 27.00 7.25
C ASP A 4 25.56 25.96 7.18
N GLU A 5 25.38 24.88 6.43
CA GLU A 5 26.40 23.86 6.20
C GLU A 5 26.29 23.21 4.81
N GLY A 6 27.44 22.95 4.17
CA GLY A 6 27.53 22.49 2.79
C GLY A 6 27.28 21.00 2.57
N TYR A 7 27.61 20.11 3.52
CA TYR A 7 27.63 18.67 3.21
C TYR A 7 27.46 17.73 4.41
N ALA A 8 28.20 17.94 5.50
CA ALA A 8 28.50 16.88 6.47
C ALA A 8 27.25 16.30 7.16
N PHE A 9 26.30 17.15 7.59
CA PHE A 9 25.14 16.71 8.36
C PHE A 9 24.15 15.88 7.52
N ALA A 10 23.82 16.33 6.30
CA ALA A 10 22.99 15.56 5.38
C ALA A 10 23.64 14.22 5.02
N TRP A 11 24.94 14.21 4.72
CA TRP A 11 25.64 12.99 4.35
C TRP A 11 25.70 11.98 5.51
N GLY A 12 25.98 12.44 6.73
CA GLY A 12 26.07 11.61 7.92
C GLY A 12 24.73 11.08 8.44
N SER A 13 23.61 11.65 7.98
CA SER A 13 22.27 11.23 8.39
C SER A 13 21.82 9.99 7.61
N LEU A 14 22.36 8.82 7.96
CA LEU A 14 22.11 7.54 7.26
C LEU A 14 20.63 7.11 7.21
N SER A 15 19.85 7.49 8.22
CA SER A 15 18.40 7.23 8.25
C SER A 15 17.61 8.16 7.33
N ALA A 16 18.18 9.30 6.94
CA ALA A 16 17.53 10.25 6.07
C ALA A 16 17.66 9.80 4.60
N PRO A 17 16.57 9.84 3.81
CA PRO A 17 16.63 9.46 2.41
C PRO A 17 17.44 10.45 1.59
N MET A 18 18.49 9.96 0.92
CA MET A 18 19.36 10.78 0.06
C MET A 18 19.15 10.47 -1.44
N GLY A 19 18.94 11.51 -2.25
CA GLY A 19 18.79 11.41 -3.70
C GLY A 19 18.28 12.70 -4.32
N GLY A 20 18.37 12.80 -5.65
CA GLY A 20 17.88 13.94 -6.42
C GLY A 20 16.36 13.98 -6.54
N MET A 21 15.86 15.10 -7.04
CA MET A 21 14.47 15.32 -7.47
C MET A 21 14.47 15.98 -8.86
N GLY A 22 13.56 15.56 -9.76
CA GLY A 22 13.45 16.12 -11.11
C GLY A 22 14.70 15.85 -11.96
N LEU A 23 15.25 16.91 -12.58
CA LEU A 23 16.44 16.79 -13.44
C LEU A 23 17.70 16.34 -12.69
N SER A 24 17.75 16.53 -11.37
CA SER A 24 18.89 16.10 -10.54
C SER A 24 18.89 14.59 -10.23
N GLY A 25 17.83 13.87 -10.62
CA GLY A 25 17.67 12.43 -10.43
C GLY A 25 16.33 12.05 -9.78
N VAL A 26 16.10 10.74 -9.68
CA VAL A 26 14.88 10.15 -9.10
C VAL A 26 15.26 9.05 -8.11
N GLY A 27 14.46 8.92 -7.05
CA GLY A 27 14.64 7.88 -6.02
C GLY A 27 15.60 8.29 -4.91
N ARG A 28 15.84 7.36 -3.98
CA ARG A 28 16.67 7.57 -2.78
C ARG A 28 17.64 6.40 -2.58
N ARG A 29 18.75 6.59 -1.87
CA ARG A 29 19.77 5.55 -1.63
C ARG A 29 19.89 5.12 -0.17
N HIS A 30 19.48 5.99 0.75
CA HIS A 30 19.54 5.78 2.19
C HIS A 30 18.13 5.68 2.79
N GLY A 31 18.06 5.24 4.05
CA GLY A 31 16.81 5.08 4.78
C GLY A 31 15.90 3.97 4.24
N PRO A 32 14.67 3.87 4.76
CA PRO A 32 13.67 2.92 4.30
C PRO A 32 13.39 3.01 2.79
N GLU A 33 13.40 4.22 2.22
CA GLU A 33 13.17 4.45 0.79
C GLU A 33 14.29 3.85 -0.08
N GLY A 34 15.53 3.84 0.43
CA GLY A 34 16.67 3.20 -0.21
C GLY A 34 16.57 1.67 -0.23
N LEU A 35 15.94 1.06 0.78
CA LEU A 35 15.66 -0.37 0.82
C LEU A 35 14.48 -0.73 -0.07
N LEU A 36 13.37 0.00 0.07
CA LEU A 36 12.11 -0.33 -0.60
C LEU A 36 12.19 -0.24 -2.12
N LYS A 37 13.07 0.60 -2.68
CA LYS A 37 13.23 0.69 -4.15
C LYS A 37 13.78 -0.58 -4.80
N TYR A 38 14.40 -1.46 -4.02
CA TYR A 38 14.93 -2.75 -4.50
C TYR A 38 13.99 -3.91 -4.17
N THR A 39 12.84 -3.61 -3.54
CA THR A 39 11.84 -4.61 -3.18
C THR A 39 10.58 -4.37 -4.01
N GLU A 40 9.97 -5.45 -4.49
CA GLU A 40 8.66 -5.38 -5.12
C GLU A 40 7.56 -5.47 -4.07
N SER A 41 6.53 -4.63 -4.20
CA SER A 41 5.35 -4.72 -3.35
C SER A 41 4.59 -6.01 -3.65
N GLN A 42 4.31 -6.80 -2.60
CA GLN A 42 3.52 -8.03 -2.70
C GLN A 42 2.16 -7.81 -2.03
N THR A 43 1.09 -7.85 -2.82
CA THR A 43 -0.28 -7.72 -2.31
C THR A 43 -0.84 -9.09 -1.96
N ILE A 44 -1.11 -9.33 -0.68
CA ILE A 44 -1.74 -10.57 -0.19
C ILE A 44 -3.18 -10.26 0.24
N ALA A 45 -4.15 -10.81 -0.49
CA ALA A 45 -5.57 -10.67 -0.16
C ALA A 45 -6.10 -11.97 0.48
N THR A 46 -6.85 -11.84 1.58
CA THR A 46 -7.47 -12.99 2.26
C THR A 46 -8.98 -12.79 2.38
N ALA A 47 -9.75 -13.79 1.96
CA ALA A 47 -11.20 -13.81 2.13
C ALA A 47 -11.55 -14.54 3.43
N ARG A 48 -12.32 -13.90 4.31
CA ARG A 48 -12.67 -14.47 5.64
C ARG A 48 -14.12 -14.94 5.77
N VAL A 49 -15.02 -14.49 4.89
CA VAL A 49 -16.48 -14.66 5.10
C VAL A 49 -17.17 -15.25 3.90
N PHE A 50 -16.88 -14.75 2.70
CA PHE A 50 -17.44 -15.24 1.45
C PHE A 50 -16.47 -14.94 0.31
N ASN A 51 -16.48 -15.81 -0.70
CA ASN A 51 -15.83 -15.54 -1.97
C ASN A 51 -16.73 -14.62 -2.81
N LEU A 52 -16.14 -13.98 -3.81
CA LEU A 52 -16.89 -13.12 -4.72
C LEU A 52 -17.82 -13.93 -5.64
N ASP A 53 -17.54 -15.21 -5.82
CA ASP A 53 -18.30 -16.12 -6.67
C ASP A 53 -19.66 -16.53 -6.06
N PRO A 54 -20.68 -16.77 -6.89
CA PRO A 54 -21.98 -17.23 -6.44
C PRO A 54 -21.87 -18.61 -5.77
N PRO A 55 -22.48 -18.80 -4.59
CA PRO A 55 -22.65 -20.12 -3.99
C PRO A 55 -23.42 -21.06 -4.92
N PHE A 56 -23.14 -22.36 -4.81
CA PHE A 56 -23.81 -23.39 -5.60
C PHE A 56 -25.33 -23.29 -5.46
N GLY A 57 -26.04 -23.26 -6.60
CA GLY A 57 -27.50 -23.18 -6.67
C GLY A 57 -28.08 -21.76 -6.71
N ILE A 58 -27.26 -20.70 -6.63
CA ILE A 58 -27.74 -19.31 -6.73
C ILE A 58 -27.50 -18.76 -8.15
N PRO A 59 -28.53 -18.27 -8.86
CA PRO A 59 -28.34 -17.60 -10.15
C PRO A 59 -27.42 -16.38 -10.04
N ALA A 60 -26.47 -16.24 -10.98
CA ALA A 60 -25.46 -15.17 -10.95
C ALA A 60 -26.07 -13.76 -10.89
N THR A 61 -27.22 -13.54 -11.54
CA THR A 61 -27.93 -12.26 -11.56
C THR A 61 -28.49 -11.85 -10.21
N VAL A 62 -28.93 -12.83 -9.40
CA VAL A 62 -29.42 -12.60 -8.02
C VAL A 62 -28.24 -12.34 -7.09
N TRP A 63 -27.17 -13.13 -7.23
CA TRP A 63 -25.95 -12.96 -6.45
C TRP A 63 -25.31 -11.59 -6.66
N GLN A 64 -25.15 -11.14 -7.91
CA GLN A 64 -24.60 -9.81 -8.25
C GLN A 64 -25.40 -8.67 -7.62
N LYS A 65 -26.74 -8.74 -7.67
CA LYS A 65 -27.62 -7.73 -7.07
C LYS A 65 -27.52 -7.72 -5.53
N SER A 66 -27.27 -8.88 -4.93
CA SER A 66 -27.13 -9.04 -3.47
C SER A 66 -25.74 -8.67 -2.93
N LEU A 67 -24.72 -8.59 -3.78
CA LEU A 67 -23.33 -8.42 -3.36
C LEU A 67 -23.08 -7.09 -2.64
N LEU A 68 -23.55 -5.98 -3.21
CA LEU A 68 -23.39 -4.65 -2.64
C LEU A 68 -24.06 -4.48 -1.26
N PRO A 69 -25.33 -4.86 -1.03
CA PRO A 69 -25.94 -4.77 0.29
C PRO A 69 -25.24 -5.68 1.32
N ILE A 70 -24.77 -6.87 0.92
CA ILE A 70 -24.00 -7.78 1.78
C ILE A 70 -22.68 -7.12 2.20
N VAL A 71 -21.88 -6.62 1.24
CA VAL A 71 -20.59 -5.97 1.52
C VAL A 71 -20.77 -4.75 2.42
N ARG A 72 -21.77 -3.88 2.16
CA ARG A 72 -22.07 -2.72 3.00
C ARG A 72 -22.44 -3.12 4.43
N THR A 73 -23.16 -4.22 4.61
CA THR A 73 -23.53 -4.72 5.93
C THR A 73 -22.31 -5.28 6.67
N VAL A 74 -21.45 -6.01 5.96
CA VAL A 74 -20.24 -6.62 6.52
C VAL A 74 -19.21 -5.56 6.93
N MET A 75 -19.09 -4.46 6.18
CA MET A 75 -18.24 -3.31 6.56
C MET A 75 -18.72 -2.55 7.79
N LYS A 76 -20.00 -2.71 8.20
CA LYS A 76 -20.53 -2.09 9.42
C LYS A 76 -20.26 -2.90 10.69
N LEU A 77 -19.79 -4.15 10.57
CA LEU A 77 -19.48 -4.99 11.73
C LEU A 77 -18.15 -4.52 12.39
N PRO A 78 -18.11 -4.36 13.73
CA PRO A 78 -16.91 -3.98 14.44
C PRO A 78 -15.82 -5.06 14.28
N GLY A 79 -14.59 -4.65 13.98
CA GLY A 79 -13.44 -5.55 13.75
C GLY A 79 -13.10 -5.84 12.28
N ARG A 80 -13.73 -5.15 11.32
CA ARG A 80 -13.43 -5.23 9.87
C ARG A 80 -13.00 -3.89 9.25
N ARG A 81 -12.04 -3.21 9.87
CA ARG A 81 -11.31 -2.07 9.27
C ARG A 81 -9.94 -2.52 8.79
#